data_AF-A0A9E6BGA5-F1
#
_entry.id   AF-A0A9E6BGA5-F1
#
_cell.length_a   1.000
_cell.length_b   1.000
_cell.length_c   1.000
_cell.angle_alpha   90.00
_cell.angle_beta   90.00
_cell.angle_gamma   90.00
#
_symmetry.space_group_name_H-M   'P 1'
#
loop_
_entity.id
_entity.type
_entity.pdbx_description
1 polymer ?
#
loop_
_entity_poly.entity_id
_entity_poly.type
_entity_poly.pdbx_seq_one_letter_code
_entity_poly.pdbx_strand_id
1 'polypeptide(L)'
;MLGWILIALIMQAHDARRPIRIGVSALTHQAIDNALKKVVDLVNQYLPGQFSGHCIKWGAKSPASEKDDRAFKLEFSDYADDVLGRSRVIIGATGYGLYHLFKGRNKQFPPALDWVIFDEASQVPVPQALLALVYGRGNFLFLGDVNQLPPIVKGNYESVKKDVAGDATPDLNRSVLANLLDRYPESRHKELNITFRMNKSICAFPSQTWYNGRLMPAPANACARISLDKPLNGRMDQILDPAVPLVLVLTRHEGCAQKSETEAALIAELAWRLLTVHGVRPGQLGLISPHRAQNNAILRKLEEMLDNDHDALPVVDTVERFQGAERDII
;
A
#
# COMPACT_ATOMS: atom_id res chain seq x y z
N MET A 1 -4.36 9.85 3.47
CA MET A 1 -5.59 10.07 4.26
C MET A 1 -5.51 9.43 5.64
N LEU A 2 -5.21 8.13 5.76
CA LEU A 2 -5.15 7.42 7.05
C LEU A 2 -4.34 8.15 8.14
N GLY A 3 -3.14 8.64 7.81
CA GLY A 3 -2.33 9.40 8.78
C GLY A 3 -3.06 10.60 9.40
N TRP A 4 -3.83 11.36 8.62
CA TRP A 4 -4.64 12.47 9.14
C TRP A 4 -5.81 12.01 10.01
N ILE A 5 -6.44 10.88 9.68
CA ILE A 5 -7.50 10.29 10.51
C ILE A 5 -6.94 9.91 11.89
N LEU A 6 -5.80 9.24 11.92
CA LEU A 6 -5.11 8.84 13.15
C LEU A 6 -4.75 10.06 14.02
N ILE A 7 -4.18 11.09 13.39
CA ILE A 7 -3.83 12.34 14.05
C ILE A 7 -5.07 13.03 14.63
N ALA A 8 -6.14 13.15 13.84
CA ALA A 8 -7.38 13.79 14.25
C ALA A 8 -8.04 13.07 15.44
N LEU A 9 -8.05 11.73 15.45
CA LEU A 9 -8.58 10.93 16.57
C LEU A 9 -7.79 11.18 17.86
N ILE A 10 -6.47 11.29 17.77
CA ILE A 10 -5.61 11.59 18.92
C ILE A 10 -5.84 13.03 19.41
N MET A 11 -5.88 14.01 18.51
CA MET A 11 -6.10 15.42 18.87
C MET A 11 -7.47 15.64 19.48
N GLN A 12 -8.53 15.04 18.92
CA GLN A 12 -9.86 15.10 19.51
C GLN A 12 -9.89 14.50 20.92
N ALA A 13 -9.14 13.41 21.16
CA ALA A 13 -9.01 12.82 22.49
C ALA A 13 -8.16 13.70 23.44
N HIS A 14 -7.17 14.41 22.91
CA HIS A 14 -6.40 15.41 23.64
C HIS A 14 -7.31 16.54 24.14
N ASP A 15 -8.07 17.15 23.25
CA ASP A 15 -8.98 18.27 23.56
C ASP A 15 -10.05 17.84 24.57
N ALA A 16 -10.58 16.62 24.43
CA ALA A 16 -11.54 16.04 25.37
C ALA A 16 -10.89 15.49 26.66
N ARG A 17 -9.57 15.64 26.84
CA ARG A 17 -8.80 15.13 27.99
C ARG A 17 -9.02 13.65 28.30
N ARG A 18 -9.33 12.84 27.28
CA ARG A 18 -9.57 11.40 27.41
C ARG A 18 -8.38 10.57 26.92
N PRO A 19 -8.13 9.40 27.52
CA PRO A 19 -7.23 8.44 26.91
C PRO A 19 -7.82 7.90 25.61
N ILE A 20 -6.96 7.47 24.69
CA ILE A 20 -7.35 6.77 23.48
C ILE A 20 -6.23 5.82 23.04
N ARG A 21 -6.59 4.58 22.73
CA ARG A 21 -5.68 3.58 22.15
C ARG A 21 -6.21 3.17 20.78
N ILE A 22 -5.41 3.39 19.75
CA ILE A 22 -5.75 3.08 18.36
C ILE A 22 -4.83 1.96 17.89
N GLY A 23 -5.39 0.81 17.55
CA GLY A 23 -4.65 -0.27 16.88
C GLY A 23 -4.72 -0.10 15.37
N VAL A 24 -3.58 -0.04 14.71
CA VAL A 24 -3.45 -0.02 13.24
C VAL A 24 -2.86 -1.35 12.80
N SER A 25 -3.62 -2.08 11.98
CA SER A 25 -3.27 -3.42 11.51
C SER A 25 -3.33 -3.50 9.99
N ALA A 26 -2.58 -4.43 9.42
CA ALA A 26 -2.61 -4.80 8.01
C ALA A 26 -2.06 -6.22 7.86
N LEU A 27 -2.15 -6.78 6.65
CA LEU A 27 -1.57 -8.08 6.33
C LEU A 27 -0.03 -8.04 6.40
N THR A 28 0.59 -6.95 5.92
CA THR A 28 2.04 -6.83 5.79
C THR A 28 2.61 -5.82 6.78
N HIS A 29 3.86 -6.04 7.22
CA HIS A 29 4.57 -5.08 8.05
C HIS A 29 4.79 -3.75 7.32
N GLN A 30 5.05 -3.79 6.00
CA GLN A 30 5.29 -2.62 5.17
C GLN A 30 4.10 -1.65 5.14
N ALA A 31 2.87 -2.16 4.99
CA ALA A 31 1.67 -1.32 5.01
C ALA A 31 1.53 -0.57 6.34
N ILE A 32 1.75 -1.28 7.46
CA ILE A 32 1.75 -0.68 8.80
C ILE A 32 2.87 0.37 8.91
N ASP A 33 4.09 0.04 8.49
CA ASP A 33 5.23 0.97 8.59
C ASP A 33 4.99 2.24 7.77
N ASN A 34 4.43 2.11 6.56
CA ASN A 34 4.06 3.24 5.73
C ASN A 34 3.02 4.13 6.42
N ALA A 35 1.98 3.54 7.03
CA ALA A 35 0.96 4.28 7.75
C ALA A 35 1.54 5.04 8.96
N LEU A 36 2.36 4.37 9.78
CA LEU A 36 2.99 4.99 10.95
C LEU A 36 4.01 6.07 10.57
N LYS A 37 4.88 5.81 9.59
CA LYS A 37 5.83 6.81 9.07
C LYS A 37 5.09 8.03 8.55
N LYS A 38 3.96 7.83 7.84
CA LYS A 38 3.15 8.95 7.35
C LYS A 38 2.59 9.80 8.49
N VAL A 39 2.19 9.21 9.62
CA VAL A 39 1.80 9.97 10.82
C VAL A 39 2.97 10.80 11.31
N VAL A 40 4.16 10.21 11.43
CA VAL A 40 5.36 10.91 11.89
C VAL A 40 5.69 12.09 10.98
N ASP A 41 5.67 11.90 9.66
CA ASP A 41 5.98 12.94 8.69
C ASP A 41 4.95 14.09 8.76
N LEU A 42 3.66 13.77 8.81
CA LEU A 42 2.60 14.78 8.89
C LEU A 42 2.67 15.57 10.21
N VAL A 43 2.94 14.92 11.33
CA VAL A 43 3.08 15.60 12.63
C VAL A 43 4.28 16.55 12.62
N ASN A 44 5.45 16.11 12.17
CA ASN A 44 6.62 16.98 12.12
C ASN A 44 6.45 18.13 11.12
N GLN A 45 5.77 17.90 9.99
CA GLN A 45 5.58 18.91 8.97
C GLN A 45 4.53 19.97 9.35
N TYR A 46 3.42 19.56 9.94
CA TYR A 46 2.25 20.44 10.11
C TYR A 46 1.88 20.73 11.57
N LEU A 47 2.33 19.90 12.52
CA LEU A 47 1.98 20.00 13.94
C LEU A 47 3.20 19.92 14.89
N PRO A 48 4.33 20.57 14.58
CA PRO A 48 5.54 20.46 15.40
C PRO A 48 5.27 20.94 16.83
N GLY A 49 5.49 20.06 17.80
CA GLY A 49 5.26 20.34 19.23
C GLY A 49 3.80 20.41 19.68
N GLN A 50 2.83 20.29 18.77
CA GLN A 50 1.39 20.36 19.08
C GLN A 50 0.76 18.98 19.26
N PHE A 51 1.36 17.94 18.67
CA PHE A 51 0.86 16.57 18.78
C PHE A 51 1.28 15.91 20.09
N SER A 52 0.30 15.50 20.90
CA SER A 52 0.53 14.94 22.25
C SER A 52 0.40 13.41 22.34
N GLY A 53 0.31 12.71 21.20
CA GLY A 53 0.16 11.26 21.17
C GLY A 53 1.49 10.54 21.01
N HIS A 54 1.49 9.23 21.22
CA HIS A 54 2.61 8.35 20.89
C HIS A 54 2.29 7.54 19.63
N CYS A 55 3.30 7.26 18.82
CA CYS A 55 3.20 6.38 17.66
C CYS A 55 4.22 5.25 17.84
N ILE A 56 3.73 4.02 18.03
CA ILE A 56 4.55 2.87 18.41
C ILE A 56 4.39 1.76 17.38
N LYS A 57 5.51 1.24 16.88
CA LYS A 57 5.56 -0.04 16.17
C LYS A 57 5.80 -1.16 17.18
N TRP A 58 4.82 -2.05 17.32
CA TRP A 58 4.91 -3.18 18.25
C TRP A 58 5.60 -4.39 17.63
N GLY A 59 6.43 -5.07 18.43
CA GLY A 59 7.06 -6.35 18.06
C GLY A 59 8.18 -6.21 17.03
N ALA A 60 8.74 -5.02 16.88
CA ALA A 60 9.89 -4.74 16.06
C ALA A 60 10.98 -4.05 16.89
N LYS A 61 12.25 -4.34 16.60
CA LYS A 61 13.38 -3.62 17.18
C LYS A 61 13.66 -2.37 16.36
N SER A 62 14.12 -1.30 17.01
CA SER A 62 14.58 -0.10 16.31
C SER A 62 15.68 -0.48 15.30
N PRO A 63 15.60 -0.02 14.03
CA PRO A 63 16.66 -0.26 13.07
C PRO A 63 17.96 0.37 13.56
N ALA A 64 19.04 -0.42 13.59
CA ALA A 64 20.28 -0.12 14.32
C ALA A 64 21.16 1.01 13.72
N SER A 65 20.63 1.93 12.90
CA SER A 65 21.47 2.92 12.20
C SER A 65 20.88 4.28 11.86
N GLU A 66 19.64 4.61 12.26
CA GLU A 66 19.06 5.92 11.95
C GLU A 66 19.09 6.84 13.18
N LYS A 67 20.00 7.83 13.19
CA LYS A 67 19.82 9.02 14.03
C LYS A 67 18.64 9.80 13.47
N ASP A 68 17.45 9.49 13.96
CA ASP A 68 16.26 10.27 13.67
C ASP A 68 16.25 11.50 14.58
N ASP A 69 16.61 12.67 14.06
CA ASP A 69 16.65 13.94 14.81
C ASP A 69 15.30 14.68 14.82
N ARG A 70 14.23 14.07 14.29
CA ARG A 70 12.89 14.68 14.29
C ARG A 70 12.36 14.88 15.71
N ALA A 71 11.55 15.92 15.92
CA ALA A 71 10.96 16.22 17.22
C ALA A 71 9.95 15.14 17.65
N PHE A 72 9.12 14.68 16.72
CA PHE A 72 8.22 13.55 16.92
C PHE A 72 8.77 12.33 16.17
N LYS A 73 8.83 11.17 16.84
CA LYS A 73 9.49 9.97 16.32
C LYS A 73 8.58 8.75 16.37
N LEU A 74 8.87 7.78 15.51
CA LEU A 74 8.30 6.44 15.64
C LEU A 74 9.04 5.70 16.76
N GLU A 75 8.31 5.30 17.80
CA GLU A 75 8.82 4.48 18.89
C GLU A 75 8.71 2.99 18.53
N PHE A 76 9.61 2.17 19.06
CA PHE A 76 9.62 0.72 18.89
C PHE A 76 9.60 0.06 20.25
N SER A 77 8.70 -0.90 20.46
CA SER A 77 8.55 -1.56 21.76
C SER A 77 8.11 -3.01 21.61
N ASP A 78 8.64 -3.87 22.47
CA ASP A 78 8.25 -5.26 22.70
C ASP A 78 7.78 -5.50 24.15
N TYR A 79 7.66 -4.42 24.95
CA TYR A 79 7.18 -4.46 26.33
C TYR A 79 5.73 -3.98 26.42
N ALA A 80 4.80 -4.87 26.75
CA ALA A 80 3.37 -4.57 26.70
C ALA A 80 2.97 -3.40 27.63
N ASP A 81 3.59 -3.30 28.81
CA ASP A 81 3.26 -2.26 29.77
C ASP A 81 3.69 -0.85 29.32
N ASP A 82 4.76 -0.75 28.52
CA ASP A 82 5.18 0.52 27.90
C ASP A 82 4.11 1.04 26.92
N VAL A 83 3.55 0.14 26.11
CA VAL A 83 2.50 0.49 25.14
C VAL A 83 1.17 0.79 25.84
N LEU A 84 0.76 -0.07 26.77
CA LEU A 84 -0.56 0.02 27.41
C LEU A 84 -0.64 1.12 28.48
N GLY A 85 0.51 1.51 29.05
CA GLY A 85 0.62 2.62 29.98
C GLY A 85 0.43 4.01 29.34
N ARG A 86 0.57 4.13 28.02
CA ARG A 86 0.37 5.40 27.32
C ARG A 86 -1.11 5.80 27.32
N SER A 87 -1.38 7.06 27.67
CA SER A 87 -2.73 7.62 27.67
C SER A 87 -3.29 7.78 26.25
N ARG A 88 -2.46 8.23 25.30
CA ARG A 88 -2.85 8.47 23.90
C ARG A 88 -1.83 7.83 22.98
N VAL A 89 -2.21 6.75 22.31
CA VAL A 89 -1.25 5.96 21.53
C VAL A 89 -1.86 5.38 20.27
N ILE A 90 -1.08 5.45 19.20
CA ILE A 90 -1.26 4.71 17.95
C ILE A 90 -0.30 3.52 18.00
N ILE A 91 -0.83 2.32 17.87
CA ILE A 91 -0.10 1.06 17.96
C ILE A 91 -0.18 0.38 16.60
N GLY A 92 0.92 0.34 15.86
CA GLY A 92 0.98 -0.42 14.62
C GLY A 92 1.50 -1.84 14.86
N ALA A 93 0.68 -2.84 14.52
CA ALA A 93 1.06 -4.25 14.55
C ALA A 93 0.15 -5.06 13.63
N THR A 94 0.67 -6.17 13.11
CA THR A 94 -0.16 -7.17 12.42
C THR A 94 -1.17 -7.76 13.40
N GLY A 95 -2.21 -8.43 12.90
CA GLY A 95 -3.18 -9.14 13.76
C GLY A 95 -2.50 -10.08 14.77
N TYR A 96 -1.46 -10.80 14.33
CA TYR A 96 -0.65 -11.64 15.19
C TYR A 96 0.16 -10.86 16.23
N GLY A 97 0.71 -9.70 15.85
CA GLY A 97 1.42 -8.81 16.77
C GLY A 97 0.51 -8.30 17.89
N LEU A 98 -0.71 -7.86 17.55
CA LEU A 98 -1.72 -7.44 18.54
C LEU A 98 -2.15 -8.60 19.44
N TYR A 99 -2.34 -9.80 18.87
CA TYR A 99 -2.58 -11.00 19.68
C TYR A 99 -1.47 -11.23 20.72
N HIS A 100 -0.19 -11.13 20.32
CA HIS A 100 0.95 -11.27 21.25
C HIS A 100 1.04 -10.17 22.30
N LEU A 101 0.73 -8.91 21.94
CA LEU A 101 0.70 -7.79 22.88
C LEU A 101 -0.23 -8.09 24.07
N PHE A 102 -1.38 -8.71 23.82
CA PHE A 102 -2.38 -8.99 24.85
C PHE A 102 -2.32 -10.41 25.43
N LYS A 103 -1.59 -11.35 24.79
CA LYS A 103 -1.46 -12.76 25.24
C LYS A 103 -0.93 -12.90 26.67
N GLY A 104 -0.08 -11.97 27.11
CA GLY A 104 0.54 -11.95 28.44
C GLY A 104 -0.46 -11.82 29.61
N ARG A 105 -1.73 -11.50 29.37
CA ARG A 105 -2.76 -11.32 30.42
C ARG A 105 -3.78 -12.48 30.46
N ASN A 106 -3.30 -13.69 30.77
CA ASN A 106 -4.11 -14.88 31.11
C ASN A 106 -5.00 -15.47 30.00
N LYS A 107 -4.58 -15.42 28.73
CA LYS A 107 -5.37 -15.94 27.57
C LYS A 107 -6.76 -15.29 27.43
N GLN A 108 -6.97 -14.11 28.02
CA GLN A 108 -8.21 -13.35 27.86
C GLN A 108 -8.12 -12.45 26.61
N PHE A 109 -9.28 -12.04 26.09
CA PHE A 109 -9.39 -11.06 25.01
C PHE A 109 -9.96 -9.74 25.56
N PRO A 110 -9.18 -8.97 26.36
CA PRO A 110 -9.69 -7.75 26.96
C PRO A 110 -9.95 -6.69 25.87
N PRO A 111 -11.13 -6.04 25.85
CA PRO A 111 -11.35 -4.86 25.03
C PRO A 111 -10.44 -3.71 25.47
N ALA A 112 -9.36 -3.49 24.74
CA ALA A 112 -8.26 -2.60 25.11
C ALA A 112 -8.02 -1.47 24.10
N LEU A 113 -8.50 -1.63 22.86
CA LEU A 113 -8.35 -0.68 21.77
C LEU A 113 -9.67 0.07 21.57
N ASP A 114 -9.63 1.39 21.67
CA ASP A 114 -10.80 2.23 21.43
C ASP A 114 -11.16 2.27 19.95
N TRP A 115 -10.14 2.18 19.08
CA TRP A 115 -10.26 2.03 17.63
C TRP A 115 -9.38 0.87 17.14
N VAL A 116 -9.92 0.06 16.24
CA VAL A 116 -9.14 -0.90 15.44
C VAL A 116 -9.29 -0.54 13.97
N ILE A 117 -8.17 -0.20 13.35
CA ILE A 117 -8.12 0.32 11.99
C ILE A 117 -7.29 -0.65 11.13
N PHE A 118 -7.84 -1.06 10.00
CA PHE A 118 -7.15 -1.89 9.03
C PHE A 118 -6.78 -1.08 7.80
N ASP A 119 -5.49 -1.07 7.46
CA ASP A 119 -5.01 -0.62 6.16
C ASP A 119 -4.86 -1.83 5.22
N GLU A 120 -5.04 -1.61 3.91
CA GLU A 120 -5.08 -2.67 2.89
C GLU A 120 -6.03 -3.83 3.26
N ALA A 121 -7.18 -3.49 3.85
CA ALA A 121 -8.16 -4.43 4.37
C ALA A 121 -8.78 -5.35 3.31
N SER A 122 -8.67 -4.98 2.02
CA SER A 122 -9.06 -5.85 0.90
C SER A 122 -8.16 -7.06 0.70
N GLN A 123 -6.97 -7.06 1.32
CA GLN A 123 -6.04 -8.20 1.32
C GLN A 123 -6.11 -9.03 2.62
N VAL A 124 -6.78 -8.55 3.66
CA VAL A 124 -6.75 -9.20 4.98
C VAL A 124 -7.82 -10.30 5.06
N PRO A 125 -7.44 -11.58 5.25
CA PRO A 125 -8.41 -12.66 5.45
C PRO A 125 -9.18 -12.47 6.77
N VAL A 126 -10.45 -12.89 6.80
CA VAL A 126 -11.30 -12.78 8.00
C VAL A 126 -10.64 -13.37 9.26
N PRO A 127 -10.05 -14.60 9.25
CA PRO A 127 -9.42 -15.15 10.45
C PRO A 127 -8.26 -14.31 10.98
N GLN A 128 -7.51 -13.66 10.10
CA GLN A 128 -6.40 -12.79 10.51
C GLN A 128 -6.89 -11.45 11.06
N ALA A 129 -7.96 -10.89 10.49
CA ALA A 129 -8.59 -9.68 11.03
C ALA A 129 -9.13 -9.92 12.45
N LEU A 130 -9.71 -11.10 12.72
CA LEU A 130 -10.23 -11.45 14.05
C LEU A 130 -9.17 -11.34 15.14
N LEU A 131 -7.89 -11.64 14.85
CA LEU A 131 -6.80 -11.51 15.82
C LEU A 131 -6.60 -10.09 16.34
N ALA A 132 -7.07 -9.06 15.63
CA ALA A 132 -7.06 -7.68 16.12
C ALA A 132 -8.45 -7.22 16.59
N LEU A 133 -9.52 -7.62 15.90
CA LEU A 133 -10.89 -7.16 16.18
C LEU A 133 -11.37 -7.52 17.59
N VAL A 134 -10.97 -8.69 18.11
CA VAL A 134 -11.35 -9.15 19.46
C VAL A 134 -10.92 -8.22 20.59
N TYR A 135 -9.98 -7.32 20.34
CA TYR A 135 -9.49 -6.34 21.33
C TYR A 135 -10.14 -4.95 21.20
N GLY A 136 -11.04 -4.75 20.23
CA GLY A 136 -11.71 -3.48 19.98
C GLY A 136 -12.89 -3.22 20.91
N ARG A 137 -13.09 -1.96 21.31
CA ARG A 137 -14.24 -1.48 22.12
C ARG A 137 -15.47 -1.06 21.31
N GLY A 138 -15.43 -1.21 19.99
CA GLY A 138 -16.59 -0.98 19.13
C GLY A 138 -16.38 -0.01 17.97
N ASN A 139 -15.27 0.74 17.92
CA ASN A 139 -14.97 1.58 16.76
C ASN A 139 -14.00 0.86 15.82
N PHE A 140 -14.43 0.69 14.58
CA PHE A 140 -13.69 -0.02 13.55
C PHE A 140 -13.64 0.80 12.27
N LEU A 141 -12.48 0.82 11.61
CA LEU A 141 -12.32 1.44 10.31
C LEU A 141 -11.53 0.51 9.39
N PHE A 142 -12.03 0.27 8.18
CA PHE A 142 -11.39 -0.59 7.19
C PHE A 142 -11.12 0.24 5.95
N LEU A 143 -9.84 0.36 5.58
CA LEU A 143 -9.40 1.05 4.38
C LEU A 143 -8.83 0.01 3.42
N GLY A 144 -9.20 0.11 2.16
CA GLY A 144 -8.74 -0.79 1.12
C GLY A 144 -9.64 -0.71 -0.10
N ASP A 145 -9.31 -1.50 -1.10
CA ASP A 145 -10.01 -1.52 -2.39
C ASP A 145 -10.23 -2.95 -2.83
N VAL A 146 -11.49 -3.37 -2.90
CA VAL A 146 -11.88 -4.74 -3.28
C VAL A 146 -11.74 -5.02 -4.77
N ASN A 147 -11.50 -4.00 -5.60
CA ASN A 147 -11.16 -4.16 -7.01
C ASN A 147 -9.65 -4.42 -7.23
N GLN A 148 -8.82 -4.29 -6.19
CA GLN A 148 -7.41 -4.68 -6.22
C GLN A 148 -7.22 -6.15 -5.81
N LEU A 149 -5.97 -6.58 -5.59
CA LEU A 149 -5.65 -7.97 -5.29
C LEU A 149 -6.38 -8.47 -4.02
N PRO A 150 -7.13 -9.59 -4.11
CA PRO A 150 -7.74 -10.23 -2.96
C PRO A 150 -6.69 -10.99 -2.12
N PRO A 151 -7.03 -11.47 -0.92
CA PRO A 151 -6.19 -12.40 -0.17
C PRO A 151 -5.87 -13.65 -0.98
N ILE A 152 -4.62 -14.10 -0.93
CA ILE A 152 -4.20 -15.38 -1.52
C ILE A 152 -4.59 -16.51 -0.55
N VAL A 153 -5.66 -17.23 -0.87
CA VAL A 153 -6.09 -18.43 -0.13
C VAL A 153 -5.73 -19.65 -0.96
N LYS A 154 -4.78 -20.46 -0.47
CA LYS A 154 -4.36 -21.70 -1.16
C LYS A 154 -5.35 -22.82 -0.89
N GLY A 155 -5.99 -23.32 -1.93
CA GLY A 155 -6.87 -24.50 -1.88
C GLY A 155 -8.01 -24.40 -2.88
N ASN A 156 -8.62 -25.55 -3.21
CA ASN A 156 -9.86 -25.57 -3.97
C ASN A 156 -11.01 -25.38 -2.98
N TYR A 157 -11.63 -24.21 -3.00
CA TYR A 157 -12.80 -23.94 -2.19
C TYR A 157 -13.96 -23.67 -3.13
N GLU A 158 -15.02 -24.47 -3.03
CA GLU A 158 -16.30 -24.11 -3.62
C GLU A 158 -16.77 -22.83 -2.91
N SER A 159 -17.17 -21.82 -3.69
CA SER A 159 -17.76 -20.60 -3.14
C SER A 159 -18.94 -21.00 -2.24
N VAL A 160 -18.91 -20.60 -0.98
CA VAL A 160 -20.01 -20.87 -0.04
C VAL A 160 -21.27 -20.30 -0.68
N LYS A 161 -22.23 -21.19 -0.99
CA LYS A 161 -23.53 -20.78 -1.54
C LYS A 161 -24.14 -19.78 -0.55
N LYS A 162 -24.63 -18.64 -1.04
CA LYS A 162 -25.44 -17.72 -0.23
C LYS A 162 -26.61 -18.53 0.31
N ASP A 163 -26.57 -18.90 1.58
CA ASP A 163 -27.70 -19.54 2.23
C ASP A 163 -28.91 -18.62 2.10
N VAL A 164 -30.03 -19.18 1.65
CA VAL A 164 -31.29 -18.48 1.30
C VAL A 164 -32.01 -17.96 2.57
N ALA A 165 -31.34 -17.90 3.71
CA ALA A 165 -31.94 -17.59 5.00
C ALA A 165 -31.11 -16.56 5.76
N GLY A 166 -31.13 -15.30 5.30
CA GLY A 166 -30.94 -14.08 6.12
C GLY A 166 -29.65 -13.87 6.92
N ASP A 167 -28.80 -14.89 7.09
CA ASP A 167 -27.59 -14.88 7.89
C ASP A 167 -26.44 -15.28 6.96
N ALA A 168 -25.95 -14.29 6.21
CA ALA A 168 -24.84 -14.50 5.29
C ALA A 168 -23.60 -14.89 6.11
N THR A 169 -23.27 -16.18 6.10
CA THR A 169 -22.00 -16.69 6.62
C THR A 169 -20.86 -15.98 5.89
N PRO A 170 -19.86 -15.44 6.60
CA PRO A 170 -18.74 -14.78 5.95
C PRO A 170 -18.01 -15.74 5.00
N ASP A 171 -17.80 -15.34 3.76
CA ASP A 171 -16.97 -16.08 2.82
C ASP A 171 -15.51 -15.91 3.20
N LEU A 172 -14.92 -16.98 3.75
CA LEU A 172 -13.54 -16.99 4.22
C LEU A 172 -12.51 -16.93 3.10
N ASN A 173 -12.93 -17.12 1.84
CA ASN A 173 -12.08 -16.92 0.66
C ASN A 173 -11.99 -15.45 0.25
N ARG A 174 -12.84 -14.59 0.84
CA ARG A 174 -12.84 -13.15 0.62
C ARG A 174 -12.18 -12.42 1.78
N SER A 175 -11.78 -11.18 1.54
CA SER A 175 -11.24 -10.34 2.58
C SER A 175 -12.29 -9.90 3.59
N VAL A 176 -11.81 -9.45 4.76
CA VAL A 176 -12.68 -8.84 5.77
C VAL A 176 -13.43 -7.63 5.19
N LEU A 177 -12.78 -6.80 4.38
CA LEU A 177 -13.43 -5.64 3.77
C LEU A 177 -14.58 -6.06 2.83
N ALA A 178 -14.34 -7.05 1.95
CA ALA A 178 -15.36 -7.52 1.03
C ALA A 178 -16.59 -8.09 1.76
N ASN A 179 -16.38 -8.87 2.82
CA ASN A 179 -17.48 -9.37 3.66
C ASN A 179 -18.25 -8.24 4.38
N LEU A 180 -17.56 -7.20 4.83
CA LEU A 180 -18.19 -6.06 5.49
C LEU A 180 -19.00 -5.21 4.52
N LEU A 181 -18.51 -5.00 3.30
CA LEU A 181 -19.24 -4.28 2.25
C LEU A 181 -20.55 -4.99 1.86
N ASP A 182 -20.55 -6.32 1.86
CA ASP A 182 -21.77 -7.10 1.60
C ASP A 182 -22.76 -7.06 2.79
N ARG A 183 -22.25 -6.97 4.02
CA ARG A 183 -23.06 -7.05 5.25
C ARG A 183 -23.67 -5.72 5.68
N TYR A 184 -22.96 -4.61 5.48
CA TYR A 184 -23.37 -3.30 5.96
C TYR A 184 -23.94 -2.42 4.82
N PRO A 185 -24.88 -1.51 5.14
CA PRO A 185 -25.48 -0.64 4.13
C PRO A 185 -24.49 0.41 3.64
N GLU A 186 -24.72 0.96 2.45
CA GLU A 186 -23.89 1.99 1.81
C GLU A 186 -23.65 3.24 2.68
N SER A 187 -24.55 3.54 3.63
CA SER A 187 -24.34 4.63 4.60
C SER A 187 -23.11 4.42 5.51
N ARG A 188 -22.57 3.21 5.57
CA ARG A 188 -21.31 2.87 6.26
C ARG A 188 -20.10 2.82 5.33
N HIS A 189 -20.30 3.06 4.03
CA HIS A 189 -19.26 3.03 3.01
C HIS A 189 -18.89 4.45 2.61
N LYS A 190 -17.62 4.68 2.36
CA LYS A 190 -17.14 5.95 1.80
C LYS A 190 -16.12 5.69 0.72
N GLU A 191 -16.54 5.91 -0.53
CA GLU A 191 -15.65 5.85 -1.68
C GLU A 191 -14.77 7.12 -1.73
N LEU A 192 -13.47 6.93 -1.96
CA LEU A 192 -12.52 8.00 -2.24
C LEU A 192 -12.26 8.02 -3.74
N ASN A 193 -12.93 8.92 -4.45
CA ASN A 193 -12.96 8.91 -5.90
C ASN A 193 -11.98 9.90 -6.56
N ILE A 194 -11.14 10.60 -5.78
CA ILE A 194 -10.09 11.48 -6.29
C ILE A 194 -8.73 10.80 -6.08
N THR A 195 -8.01 10.50 -7.16
CA THR A 195 -6.64 9.95 -7.13
C THR A 195 -5.60 11.04 -7.31
N PHE A 196 -4.55 11.00 -6.51
CA PHE A 196 -3.40 11.93 -6.59
C PHE A 196 -2.19 11.30 -7.31
N ARG A 197 -2.36 10.13 -7.91
CA ARG A 197 -1.28 9.36 -8.57
C ARG A 197 -1.30 9.51 -10.08
N MET A 198 -2.47 9.31 -10.69
CA MET A 198 -2.60 9.16 -12.14
C MET A 198 -2.94 10.49 -12.82
N ASN A 199 -2.42 10.71 -14.03
CA ASN A 199 -2.92 11.75 -14.92
C ASN A 199 -4.25 11.33 -15.58
N LYS A 200 -4.87 12.25 -16.34
CA LYS A 200 -6.17 12.01 -16.96
C LYS A 200 -6.19 10.79 -17.89
N SER A 201 -5.17 10.63 -18.73
CA SER A 201 -5.13 9.57 -19.74
C SER A 201 -4.99 8.19 -19.10
N ILE A 202 -4.08 8.05 -18.13
CA ILE A 202 -3.86 6.79 -17.40
C ILE A 202 -5.07 6.47 -16.52
N CYS A 203 -5.66 7.47 -15.85
CA CYS A 203 -6.81 7.29 -14.96
C CYS A 203 -8.10 6.86 -15.71
N ALA A 204 -8.23 7.21 -16.99
CA ALA A 204 -9.45 6.96 -17.75
C ALA A 204 -9.81 5.47 -17.82
N PHE A 205 -8.82 4.61 -18.13
CA PHE A 205 -9.02 3.17 -18.24
C PHE A 205 -9.49 2.53 -16.93
N PRO A 206 -8.76 2.62 -15.79
CA PRO A 206 -9.21 2.00 -14.56
C PRO A 206 -10.54 2.58 -14.06
N SER A 207 -10.76 3.89 -14.23
CA SER A 207 -12.02 4.54 -13.86
C SER A 207 -13.22 3.89 -14.55
N GLN A 208 -13.14 3.68 -15.87
CA GLN A 208 -14.21 3.05 -16.64
C GLN A 208 -14.37 1.57 -16.32
N THR A 209 -13.27 0.83 -16.18
CA THR A 209 -13.30 -0.63 -16.03
C THR A 209 -13.76 -1.09 -14.65
N TRP A 210 -13.32 -0.44 -13.55
CA TRP A 210 -13.57 -0.93 -12.18
C TRP A 210 -14.36 0.04 -11.29
N TYR A 211 -14.42 1.33 -11.64
CA TYR A 211 -15.01 2.36 -10.77
C TYR A 211 -16.19 3.10 -11.41
N ASN A 212 -16.82 2.52 -12.44
CA ASN A 212 -18.00 3.07 -13.12
C ASN A 212 -17.84 4.54 -13.57
N GLY A 213 -16.63 4.92 -13.98
CA GLY A 213 -16.30 6.29 -14.40
C GLY A 213 -16.22 7.32 -13.27
N ARG A 214 -16.30 6.92 -12.00
CA ARG A 214 -16.30 7.85 -10.85
C ARG A 214 -14.90 8.25 -10.39
N LEU A 215 -13.87 7.45 -10.68
CA LEU A 215 -12.49 7.76 -10.31
C LEU A 215 -11.95 8.89 -11.18
N MET A 216 -11.48 9.96 -10.55
CA MET A 216 -10.99 11.16 -11.20
C MET A 216 -9.58 11.51 -10.72
N PRO A 217 -8.68 11.97 -11.61
CA PRO A 217 -7.40 12.53 -11.17
C PRO A 217 -7.62 13.84 -10.42
N ALA A 218 -6.78 14.10 -9.42
CA ALA A 218 -6.71 15.41 -8.80
C ALA A 218 -6.38 16.48 -9.87
N PRO A 219 -6.96 17.69 -9.78
CA PRO A 219 -6.74 18.73 -10.80
C PRO A 219 -5.27 19.02 -11.11
N ALA A 220 -4.42 19.01 -10.08
CA ALA A 220 -2.97 19.22 -10.22
C ALA A 220 -2.26 18.11 -11.01
N ASN A 221 -2.78 16.88 -10.98
CA ASN A 221 -2.18 15.71 -11.63
C ASN A 221 -2.76 15.43 -13.02
N ALA A 222 -3.93 15.98 -13.34
CA ALA A 222 -4.66 15.66 -14.57
C ALA A 222 -3.81 15.86 -15.85
N CYS A 223 -2.95 16.89 -15.86
CA CYS A 223 -2.05 17.23 -16.95
C CYS A 223 -0.60 16.80 -16.72
N ALA A 224 -0.29 16.08 -15.63
CA ALA A 224 1.08 15.65 -15.34
C ALA A 224 1.64 14.77 -16.47
N ARG A 225 2.89 15.05 -16.84
CA ARG A 225 3.69 14.32 -17.83
C ARG A 225 5.11 14.12 -17.31
N ILE A 226 5.77 13.10 -17.82
CA ILE A 226 7.20 12.88 -17.55
C ILE A 226 8.02 14.00 -18.20
N SER A 227 9.16 14.31 -17.60
CA SER A 227 10.14 15.24 -18.19
C SER A 227 11.33 14.43 -18.67
N LEU A 228 11.78 14.70 -19.89
CA LEU A 228 12.97 14.07 -20.49
C LEU A 228 13.99 15.15 -20.78
N ASP A 229 15.26 14.90 -20.45
CA ASP A 229 16.33 15.91 -20.57
C ASP A 229 16.77 16.15 -22.02
N LYS A 230 16.50 15.19 -22.92
CA LYS A 230 16.91 15.23 -24.32
C LYS A 230 15.71 15.11 -25.26
N PRO A 231 15.79 15.69 -26.46
CA PRO A 231 14.75 15.53 -27.47
C PRO A 231 14.67 14.07 -27.93
N LEU A 232 13.48 13.66 -28.34
CA LEU A 232 13.22 12.33 -28.87
C LEU A 232 13.99 12.12 -30.18
N ASN A 233 14.75 11.03 -30.27
CA ASN A 233 15.50 10.66 -31.46
C ASN A 233 15.31 9.19 -31.83
N GLY A 234 14.62 8.96 -32.94
CA GLY A 234 14.34 7.64 -33.49
C GLY A 234 13.07 6.98 -32.93
N ARG A 235 12.76 5.80 -33.46
CA ARG A 235 11.49 5.10 -33.21
C ARG A 235 11.31 4.69 -31.75
N MET A 236 12.38 4.33 -31.06
CA MET A 236 12.32 3.92 -29.66
C MET A 236 11.96 5.08 -28.74
N ASP A 237 12.48 6.29 -29.02
CA ASP A 237 12.11 7.47 -28.22
C ASP A 237 10.68 7.92 -28.48
N GLN A 238 10.10 7.66 -29.66
CA GLN A 238 8.69 7.96 -29.91
C GLN A 238 7.76 7.15 -29.01
N ILE A 239 8.18 5.98 -28.53
CA ILE A 239 7.44 5.19 -27.52
C ILE A 239 7.44 5.92 -26.16
N LEU A 240 8.47 6.72 -25.90
CA LEU A 240 8.68 7.44 -24.65
C LEU A 240 8.14 8.88 -24.70
N ASP A 241 7.39 9.27 -25.74
CA ASP A 241 6.91 10.64 -25.93
C ASP A 241 6.04 11.09 -24.75
N PRO A 242 6.44 12.13 -23.99
CA PRO A 242 5.65 12.66 -22.89
C PRO A 242 4.27 13.16 -23.31
N ALA A 243 4.04 13.50 -24.58
CA ALA A 243 2.71 13.87 -25.06
C ALA A 243 1.72 12.68 -25.02
N VAL A 244 2.23 11.45 -25.09
CA VAL A 244 1.47 10.19 -25.15
C VAL A 244 1.77 9.33 -23.92
N PRO A 245 1.14 9.59 -22.76
CA PRO A 245 1.48 8.95 -21.48
C PRO A 245 1.06 7.47 -21.36
N LEU A 246 0.42 6.90 -22.38
CA LEU A 246 0.04 5.50 -22.43
C LEU A 246 0.30 4.97 -23.84
N VAL A 247 1.24 4.04 -23.96
CA VAL A 247 1.65 3.45 -25.24
C VAL A 247 1.55 1.93 -25.13
N LEU A 248 0.88 1.31 -26.11
CA LEU A 248 0.82 -0.13 -26.25
C LEU A 248 1.76 -0.57 -27.38
N VAL A 249 2.80 -1.34 -27.04
CA VAL A 249 3.74 -1.89 -28.02
C VAL A 249 3.43 -3.36 -28.24
N LEU A 250 3.00 -3.70 -29.46
CA LEU A 250 2.68 -5.08 -29.83
C LEU A 250 3.95 -5.80 -30.29
N THR A 251 4.23 -6.95 -29.68
CA THR A 251 5.34 -7.83 -30.08
C THR A 251 4.81 -9.23 -30.41
N ARG A 252 5.50 -9.93 -31.32
CA ARG A 252 5.19 -11.35 -31.60
C ARG A 252 6.05 -12.22 -30.70
N HIS A 253 5.42 -12.98 -29.82
CA HIS A 253 6.07 -13.78 -28.76
C HIS A 253 5.32 -15.09 -28.48
N GLU A 254 4.85 -15.78 -29.53
CA GLU A 254 4.11 -17.05 -29.41
C GLU A 254 4.91 -18.12 -28.65
N GLY A 255 4.22 -18.94 -27.85
CA GLY A 255 4.83 -20.02 -27.06
C GLY A 255 5.56 -19.57 -25.79
N CYS A 256 5.58 -18.27 -25.47
CA CYS A 256 6.21 -17.73 -24.27
C CYS A 256 5.26 -17.81 -23.06
N ALA A 257 5.40 -18.83 -22.22
CA ALA A 257 4.53 -19.01 -21.05
C ALA A 257 4.94 -18.18 -19.83
N GLN A 258 6.24 -18.13 -19.50
CA GLN A 258 6.75 -17.45 -18.31
C GLN A 258 7.80 -16.37 -18.62
N LYS A 259 8.28 -16.34 -19.86
CA LYS A 259 9.40 -15.50 -20.28
C LYS A 259 9.36 -15.32 -21.80
N SER A 260 9.63 -14.09 -22.24
CA SER A 260 9.83 -13.70 -23.63
C SER A 260 11.13 -12.89 -23.74
N GLU A 261 12.11 -13.43 -24.48
CA GLU A 261 13.38 -12.75 -24.74
C GLU A 261 13.18 -11.45 -25.53
N THR A 262 12.24 -11.45 -26.48
CA THR A 262 11.90 -10.28 -27.30
C THR A 262 11.36 -9.14 -26.44
N GLU A 263 10.42 -9.43 -25.53
CA GLU A 263 9.88 -8.42 -24.62
C GLU A 263 10.94 -7.96 -23.63
N ALA A 264 11.75 -8.89 -23.10
CA ALA A 264 12.80 -8.52 -22.17
C ALA A 264 13.82 -7.58 -22.79
N ALA A 265 14.21 -7.81 -24.06
CA ALA A 265 15.12 -6.94 -24.79
C ALA A 265 14.50 -5.56 -25.04
N LEU A 266 13.24 -5.52 -25.47
CA LEU A 266 12.54 -4.27 -25.73
C LEU A 266 12.40 -3.41 -24.45
N ILE A 267 11.98 -4.03 -23.35
CA ILE A 267 11.80 -3.34 -22.06
C ILE A 267 13.15 -2.85 -21.53
N ALA A 268 14.19 -3.68 -21.61
CA ALA A 268 15.54 -3.29 -21.19
C ALA A 268 16.08 -2.13 -22.03
N GLU A 269 15.86 -2.12 -23.35
CA GLU A 269 16.27 -1.01 -24.21
C GLU A 269 15.54 0.28 -23.86
N LEU A 270 14.22 0.24 -23.66
CA LEU A 270 13.45 1.42 -23.25
C LEU A 270 13.90 1.95 -21.89
N ALA A 271 14.11 1.07 -20.92
CA ALA A 271 14.63 1.42 -19.60
C ALA A 271 16.02 2.05 -19.69
N TRP A 272 16.93 1.44 -20.44
CA TRP A 272 18.28 1.98 -20.66
C TRP A 272 18.24 3.38 -21.30
N ARG A 273 17.37 3.62 -22.28
CA ARG A 273 17.21 4.95 -22.89
C ARG A 273 16.69 5.98 -21.88
N LEU A 274 15.69 5.63 -21.08
CA LEU A 274 15.18 6.50 -20.03
C LEU A 274 16.28 6.90 -19.04
N LEU A 275 17.06 5.94 -18.56
CA LEU A 275 18.11 6.16 -17.56
C LEU A 275 19.31 6.93 -18.14
N THR A 276 19.86 6.45 -19.27
CA THR A 276 21.15 6.92 -19.80
C THR A 276 21.01 8.07 -20.78
N VAL A 277 19.97 8.07 -21.62
CA VAL A 277 19.78 9.12 -22.63
C VAL A 277 19.00 10.28 -22.06
N HIS A 278 17.90 10.01 -21.35
CA HIS A 278 16.92 11.02 -20.94
C HIS A 278 17.01 11.46 -19.47
N GLY A 279 17.99 10.94 -18.72
CA GLY A 279 18.28 11.40 -17.36
C GLY A 279 17.24 11.00 -16.30
N VAL A 280 16.37 10.04 -16.59
CA VAL A 280 15.39 9.54 -15.63
C VAL A 280 16.11 8.82 -14.50
N ARG A 281 15.83 9.21 -13.25
CA ARG A 281 16.47 8.56 -12.10
C ARG A 281 15.91 7.14 -11.92
N PRO A 282 16.72 6.16 -11.49
CA PRO A 282 16.24 4.79 -11.24
C PRO A 282 15.03 4.71 -10.32
N GLY A 283 14.95 5.58 -9.30
CA GLY A 283 13.81 5.64 -8.38
C GLY A 283 12.49 6.13 -8.99
N GLN A 284 12.51 6.71 -10.19
CA GLN A 284 11.33 7.17 -10.93
C GLN A 284 10.77 6.10 -11.88
N LEU A 285 11.51 5.00 -12.10
CA LEU A 285 11.16 3.93 -13.03
C LEU A 285 10.84 2.63 -12.28
N GLY A 286 9.73 2.01 -12.64
CA GLY A 286 9.38 0.64 -12.27
C GLY A 286 9.18 -0.20 -13.51
N LEU A 287 9.64 -1.45 -13.50
CA LEU A 287 9.38 -2.42 -14.57
C LEU A 287 8.61 -3.58 -13.96
N ILE A 288 7.41 -3.86 -14.45
CA ILE A 288 6.52 -4.85 -13.85
C ILE A 288 6.25 -5.99 -14.82
N SER A 289 6.38 -7.23 -14.36
CA SER A 289 5.78 -8.37 -15.05
C SER A 289 5.28 -9.45 -14.07
N PRO A 290 4.26 -10.25 -14.45
CA PRO A 290 3.70 -11.27 -13.57
C PRO A 290 4.69 -12.38 -13.20
N HIS A 291 5.72 -12.61 -14.02
CA HIS A 291 6.62 -13.76 -13.88
C HIS A 291 8.02 -13.34 -13.44
N ARG A 292 8.49 -13.93 -12.33
CA ARG A 292 9.86 -13.71 -11.85
C ARG A 292 10.93 -14.07 -12.88
N ALA A 293 10.69 -15.08 -13.71
CA ALA A 293 11.60 -15.47 -14.78
C ALA A 293 11.77 -14.35 -15.83
N GLN A 294 10.68 -13.64 -16.17
CA GLN A 294 10.72 -12.49 -17.06
C GLN A 294 11.38 -11.27 -16.40
N ASN A 295 11.07 -11.00 -15.13
CA ASN A 295 11.70 -9.92 -14.37
C ASN A 295 13.23 -10.07 -14.32
N ASN A 296 13.71 -11.29 -14.05
CA ASN A 296 15.14 -11.60 -14.06
C ASN A 296 15.76 -11.46 -15.47
N ALA A 297 15.00 -11.75 -16.54
CA ALA A 297 15.48 -11.59 -17.90
C ALA A 297 15.62 -10.11 -18.29
N ILE A 298 14.65 -9.27 -17.90
CA ILE A 298 14.70 -7.82 -18.08
C ILE A 298 15.91 -7.24 -17.35
N LEU A 299 16.09 -7.59 -16.07
CA LEU A 299 17.21 -7.13 -15.24
C LEU A 299 18.55 -7.46 -15.87
N ARG A 300 18.77 -8.73 -16.25
CA ARG A 300 20.05 -9.15 -16.86
C ARG A 300 20.37 -8.36 -18.13
N LYS A 301 19.40 -8.20 -19.03
CA LYS A 301 19.63 -7.43 -20.27
C LYS A 301 19.88 -5.96 -19.99
N LEU A 302 19.20 -5.39 -19.01
CA LEU A 302 19.42 -4.01 -18.62
C LEU A 302 20.83 -3.85 -18.03
N GLU A 303 21.26 -4.74 -17.15
CA GLU A 303 22.62 -4.76 -16.58
C GLU A 303 23.70 -4.92 -17.66
N GLU A 304 23.47 -5.74 -18.69
CA GLU A 304 24.38 -5.90 -19.84
C GLU A 304 24.53 -4.61 -20.67
N MET A 305 23.52 -3.73 -20.67
CA MET A 305 23.50 -2.48 -21.43
C MET A 305 24.01 -1.27 -20.63
N LEU A 306 23.93 -1.33 -19.30
CA LEU A 306 24.40 -0.27 -18.41
C LEU A 306 25.91 -0.45 -18.19
N ASP A 307 26.68 0.61 -18.45
CA ASP A 307 28.07 0.67 -18.00
C ASP A 307 28.13 0.74 -16.46
N ASN A 308 29.30 0.48 -15.86
CA ASN A 308 29.53 0.51 -14.40
C ASN A 308 29.27 1.87 -13.71
N ASP A 309 28.75 2.87 -14.42
CA ASP A 309 28.49 4.24 -13.94
C ASP A 309 27.15 4.40 -13.21
N HIS A 310 26.29 3.38 -13.19
CA HIS A 310 24.99 3.45 -12.49
C HIS A 310 25.04 2.79 -11.12
N ASP A 311 25.02 3.61 -10.07
CA ASP A 311 25.02 3.17 -8.66
C ASP A 311 23.74 2.39 -8.26
N ALA A 312 22.65 2.50 -9.04
CA ALA A 312 21.37 1.86 -8.72
C ALA A 312 20.55 1.48 -9.96
N LEU A 313 19.87 0.33 -9.86
CA LEU A 313 18.91 -0.15 -10.86
C LEU A 313 17.48 0.28 -10.53
N PRO A 314 16.60 0.43 -11.55
CA PRO A 314 15.17 0.63 -11.33
C PRO A 314 14.55 -0.59 -10.64
N VAL A 315 13.37 -0.39 -10.05
CA VAL A 315 12.67 -1.51 -9.39
C VAL A 315 12.06 -2.41 -10.46
N VAL A 316 12.43 -3.69 -10.45
CA VAL A 316 11.86 -4.71 -11.34
C VAL A 316 11.22 -5.81 -10.50
N ASP A 317 9.89 -5.90 -10.52
CA ASP A 317 9.19 -6.88 -9.66
C ASP A 317 7.82 -7.32 -10.20
N THR A 318 7.16 -8.23 -9.47
CA THR A 318 5.82 -8.71 -9.77
C THR A 318 4.75 -7.73 -9.31
N VAL A 319 3.55 -7.86 -9.88
CA VAL A 319 2.40 -7.01 -9.54
C VAL A 319 2.11 -7.04 -8.03
N GLU A 320 2.21 -8.22 -7.41
CA GLU A 320 1.97 -8.39 -5.96
C GLU A 320 2.95 -7.59 -5.11
N ARG A 321 4.21 -7.50 -5.52
CA ARG A 321 5.25 -6.79 -4.77
C ARG A 321 5.26 -5.29 -5.06
N PHE A 322 4.72 -4.89 -6.20
CA PHE A 322 4.53 -3.49 -6.55
C PHE A 322 3.27 -2.87 -5.93
N GLN A 323 2.40 -3.69 -5.31
CA GLN A 323 1.16 -3.19 -4.73
C GLN A 323 1.42 -2.15 -3.64
N GLY A 324 0.71 -1.01 -3.74
CA GLY A 324 0.89 0.14 -2.84
C GLY A 324 2.08 1.04 -3.20
N ALA A 325 3.00 0.59 -4.06
CA ALA A 325 4.07 1.43 -4.59
C ALA A 325 3.60 2.24 -5.82
N GLU A 326 4.34 3.30 -6.12
CA GLU A 326 4.13 4.15 -7.29
C GLU A 326 5.46 4.63 -7.85
N ARG A 327 5.49 4.90 -9.15
CA ARG A 327 6.62 5.46 -9.89
C ARG A 327 6.07 6.45 -10.91
N ASP A 328 6.95 7.34 -11.37
CA ASP A 328 6.61 8.29 -12.43
C ASP A 328 6.44 7.56 -13.77
N ILE A 329 7.18 6.46 -13.97
CA ILE A 329 7.15 5.59 -15.15
C ILE A 329 7.01 4.12 -14.72
N ILE A 330 6.11 3.39 -15.38
CA ILE A 330 5.83 1.94 -15.20
C ILE A 330 5.92 1.23 -16.56
#